data_AF-A0AAE6QLT4-F1
#
_entry.id   AF-A0AAE6QLT4-F1
#
_cell.length_a   1.000
_cell.length_b   1.000
_cell.length_c   1.000
_cell.angle_alpha   90.00
_cell.angle_beta   90.00
_cell.angle_gamma   90.00
#
_symmetry.space_group_name_H-M   'P 1'
#
loop_
_entity.id
_entity.type
_entity.pdbx_description
1 polymer ?
#
loop_
_entity_poly.entity_id
_entity_poly.type
_entity_poly.pdbx_seq_one_letter_code
_entity_poly.pdbx_strand_id
1 'polypeptide(L)' 'MSALTSVFTKQCQVEIKELIDLIRLDDMYYSLLSDGIFPIDSEAIEQNYERHYRIIEISRKYGLK' A
#
# COMPACT_ATOMS: atom_id res chain seq x y z
N MET A 1 -4.54 19.17 24.10
CA MET A 1 -4.56 18.67 22.70
C MET A 1 -5.99 18.76 22.18
N SER A 2 -6.21 19.31 20.98
CA SER A 2 -7.56 19.50 20.42
C SER A 2 -8.07 18.23 19.74
N ALA A 3 -9.39 18.09 19.57
CA ALA A 3 -10.01 16.95 18.89
C ALA A 3 -9.49 16.76 17.45
N LEU A 4 -9.18 17.87 16.74
CA LEU A 4 -8.64 17.85 15.38
C LEU A 4 -7.26 17.20 15.33
N THR A 5 -6.38 17.49 16.30
CA THR A 5 -5.06 16.84 16.38
C THR A 5 -5.20 15.34 16.59
N SER A 6 -6.15 14.91 17.43
CA SER A 6 -6.41 13.47 17.70
C SER A 6 -6.89 12.72 16.45
N VAL A 7 -7.83 13.30 15.70
CA VAL A 7 -8.33 12.71 14.44
C VAL A 7 -7.22 12.61 13.40
N PHE A 8 -6.42 13.67 13.24
CA PHE A 8 -5.29 13.66 12.30
C PHE A 8 -4.26 12.57 12.65
N THR A 9 -3.94 12.41 13.94
CA THR A 9 -3.00 11.36 14.38
C THR A 9 -3.54 9.95 14.14
N LYS A 10 -4.85 9.72 14.31
CA LYS A 10 -5.46 8.41 14.02
C LYS A 10 -5.45 8.11 12.53
N GLN A 11 -5.78 9.09 11.69
CA GLN A 11 -5.73 8.92 10.24
C GLN A 11 -4.32 8.56 9.76
N CYS A 12 -3.31 9.24 10.30
CA CYS A 12 -1.91 8.93 10.00
C CYS A 12 -1.55 7.48 10.39
N GLN A 13 -1.94 7.03 11.59
CA GLN A 13 -1.70 5.65 12.02
C GLN A 13 -2.35 4.62 11.10
N VAL A 14 -3.59 4.88 10.67
CA VAL A 14 -4.33 3.99 9.75
C VAL A 14 -3.61 3.92 8.40
N GLU A 15 -3.22 5.04 7.82
CA GLU A 15 -2.57 5.09 6.51
C GLU A 15 -1.14 4.50 6.55
N ILE A 16 -0.39 4.69 7.63
CA ILE A 16 0.92 4.05 7.78
C ILE A 16 0.77 2.53 7.94
N LYS A 17 -0.25 2.06 8.67
CA LYS A 17 -0.54 0.62 8.74
C LYS A 17 -0.92 0.07 7.36
N GLU A 18 -1.81 0.77 6.64
CA GLU A 18 -2.19 0.44 5.27
C GLU A 18 -0.95 0.32 4.37
N LEU A 19 -0.04 1.30 4.41
CA LEU A 19 1.19 1.27 3.63
C LEU A 19 2.06 0.04 3.92
N ILE A 20 2.24 -0.33 5.19
CA ILE A 20 3.00 -1.52 5.58
C ILE A 20 2.35 -2.79 5.01
N ASP A 21 1.02 -2.89 5.10
CA ASP A 21 0.28 -4.04 4.60
C ASP A 21 0.36 -4.13 3.07
N LEU A 22 0.27 -2.99 2.37
CA LEU A 22 0.43 -2.92 0.91
C LEU A 22 1.83 -3.33 0.45
N ILE A 23 2.89 -2.85 1.11
CA ILE A 23 4.28 -3.23 0.78
C ILE A 23 4.48 -4.74 0.92
N ARG A 24 3.96 -5.34 2.00
CA ARG A 24 4.05 -6.79 2.22
C ARG A 24 3.33 -7.59 1.13
N LEU A 25 2.16 -7.11 0.69
CA LEU A 25 1.43 -7.72 -0.41
C LEU A 25 2.18 -7.60 -1.73
N ASP A 26 2.86 -6.47 -1.94
CA ASP A 26 3.66 -6.22 -3.12
C ASP A 26 4.89 -7.13 -3.18
N ASP A 27 5.61 -7.29 -2.07
CA ASP A 27 6.72 -8.25 -1.93
C ASP A 27 6.26 -9.68 -2.23
N MET A 28 5.11 -10.09 -1.69
CA MET A 28 4.54 -11.41 -1.95
C MET A 28 4.19 -11.60 -3.43
N TYR A 29 3.57 -10.60 -4.06
CA TYR A 29 3.23 -10.63 -5.48
C TYR A 29 4.49 -10.79 -6.35
N TYR A 30 5.54 -10.02 -6.07
CA TYR A 30 6.81 -10.14 -6.79
C TYR A 30 7.52 -11.47 -6.55
N SER A 31 7.44 -12.03 -5.33
CA SER A 31 7.96 -13.38 -5.05
C SER A 31 7.27 -14.43 -5.93
N LEU A 32 5.94 -14.40 -6.03
CA LEU A 32 5.18 -15.31 -6.88
C LEU A 32 5.57 -15.18 -8.35
N LEU A 33 5.70 -13.95 -8.84
CA LEU A 33 6.17 -13.70 -10.21
C LEU A 33 7.57 -14.28 -10.45
N SER A 34 8.48 -14.14 -9.47
CA SER A 34 9.84 -14.69 -9.56
C SER A 34 9.88 -16.21 -9.57
N ASP A 35 8.90 -16.86 -8.92
CA ASP A 35 8.68 -18.30 -8.96
C ASP A 35 7.97 -18.77 -10.25
N GLY A 36 7.69 -17.86 -11.19
CA GLY A 36 6.99 -18.15 -12.45
C GLY A 36 5.47 -18.28 -12.31
N ILE A 37 4.91 -17.84 -11.18
CA ILE A 37 3.47 -17.82 -10.93
C ILE A 37 2.93 -16.47 -11.40
N PHE A 38 2.34 -16.47 -12.59
CA PHE A 38 1.75 -15.28 -13.19
C PHE A 38 0.26 -15.18 -12.88
N PRO A 39 -0.29 -13.97 -12.65
CA PRO A 39 -1.73 -13.77 -12.53
C PRO A 39 -2.42 -14.19 -13.83
N ILE A 40 -3.53 -14.91 -13.69
CA ILE A 40 -4.26 -15.49 -14.82
C ILE A 40 -5.39 -14.54 -15.26
N ASP A 41 -5.94 -13.77 -14.33
CA ASP A 41 -7.02 -12.82 -14.57
C ASP A 41 -6.54 -11.36 -14.57
N SER A 42 -7.25 -10.54 -15.34
CA SER A 42 -6.97 -9.11 -15.49
C SER A 42 -7.23 -8.32 -14.19
N GLU A 43 -8.09 -8.83 -13.32
CA GLU A 43 -8.42 -8.18 -12.05
C GLU A 43 -7.20 -8.17 -11.12
N ALA A 44 -6.46 -9.28 -11.01
CA ALA A 44 -5.23 -9.35 -10.23
C ALA A 44 -4.14 -8.38 -10.75
N ILE A 45 -4.09 -8.16 -12.06
CA ILE A 45 -3.18 -7.19 -12.68
C ILE A 45 -3.60 -5.75 -12.32
N GLU A 46 -4.89 -5.43 -12.43
CA GLU A 46 -5.44 -4.11 -12.08
C GLU A 46 -5.24 -3.81 -10.59
N GLN A 47 -5.51 -4.79 -9.71
CA GLN A 47 -5.27 -4.67 -8.27
C GLN A 47 -3.79 -4.41 -7.94
N ASN A 48 -2.84 -4.96 -8.71
CA ASN A 48 -1.41 -4.64 -8.56
C ASN A 48 -1.11 -3.18 -8.94
N TYR A 49 -1.72 -2.66 -10.01
CA TYR A 49 -1.56 -1.25 -10.39
C TYR A 49 -2.12 -0.30 -9.33
N GLU A 50 -3.33 -0.57 -8.85
CA GLU A 50 -3.98 0.22 -7.79
C GLU A 50 -3.17 0.19 -6.49
N ARG A 51 -2.64 -0.98 -6.11
CA ARG A 51 -1.74 -1.12 -4.95
C ARG A 51 -0.50 -0.24 -5.11
N HIS A 52 0.17 -0.30 -6.25
CA HIS A 52 1.35 0.52 -6.52
C HIS A 52 1.03 2.02 -6.44
N TYR A 53 -0.08 2.44 -7.03
CA TYR A 53 -0.53 3.83 -6.96
C TYR A 53 -0.73 4.28 -5.51
N ARG A 54 -1.41 3.46 -4.70
CA ARG A 54 -1.69 3.76 -3.30
C ARG A 54 -0.42 3.81 -2.44
N ILE A 55 0.54 2.90 -2.67
CA ILE A 55 1.86 2.94 -2.02
C ILE A 55 2.56 4.27 -2.29
N ILE A 56 2.58 4.70 -3.56
CA ILE A 56 3.22 5.97 -3.97
C ILE A 56 2.50 7.16 -3.35
N GLU A 57 1.16 7.15 -3.35
CA GLU A 57 0.34 8.23 -2.79
C GLU A 57 0.64 8.44 -1.30
N ILE A 58 0.56 7.37 -0.48
CA ILE A 58 0.81 7.46 0.96
C ILE A 58 2.28 7.81 1.23
N SER A 59 3.22 7.19 0.52
CA SER A 59 4.65 7.49 0.68
C SER A 59 4.96 8.96 0.42
N ARG A 60 4.41 9.55 -0.65
CA ARG A 60 4.58 10.97 -0.96
C ARG A 60 3.92 11.87 0.08
N LYS A 61 2.72 11.53 0.56
CA LYS A 61 2.00 12.29 1.59
C LYS A 61 2.82 12.42 2.87
N TYR A 62 3.57 11.39 3.24
CA TYR A 62 4.38 11.35 4.47
C TYR A 62 5.88 11.59 4.26
N GLY A 63 6.34 11.84 3.02
CA GLY A 63 7.75 12.08 2.73
C GLY A 63 8.64 10.84 2.87
N LEU A 64 8.08 9.64 2.70
CA LEU A 64 8.80 8.38 2.71
C LEU A 64 9.41 8.12 1.32
N LYS A 65 10.66 7.66 1.28
CA LYS A 65 11.43 7.37 0.06
C LYS A 65 11.49 5.87 -0.18
#